data_AF-A0A7X1XWW0-F1
#
_entry.id   AF-A0A7X1XWW0-F1
#
_cell.length_a   1.000
_cell.length_b   1.000
_cell.length_c   1.000
_cell.angle_alpha   90.00
_cell.angle_beta   90.00
_cell.angle_gamma   90.00
#
_symmetry.space_group_name_H-M   'P 1'
#
loop_
_entity.id
_entity.type
_entity.pdbx_description
1 polymer ?
#
loop_
_entity_poly.entity_id
_entity_poly.type
_entity_poly.pdbx_seq_one_letter_code
_entity_poly.pdbx_strand_id
1 'polypeptide(L)'
;MRNLDEMTITQAVLAKNSGIGDARLCEIMTSLVQNLHAFAREIKLTETEWQRGIDFLAQAGAANTADRQQFALISHVLGLSTLVLAQNDRKPVGCTETAAFHVTPEQAPVLLDAGADFGADSNTAKGYLQGAVLDVQGHAIPHAVLEVHRACPHDNGAIDRALLPVDEGGRYHLCTALPDNQHIPHDGPAGQLLAALNRPHWRPAHFKFTVGATGYQRLTTHVFRAGDPYLDADPLFGVRSSLITEWQWHSGGMTPAGTVSNDPFYTLAFDFVLAKE
;
A
#
# COMPACT_ATOMS: atom_id res chain seq x y z
N MET A 1 -45.20 8.30 -4.36
CA MET A 1 -44.69 7.76 -5.64
C MET A 1 -45.46 6.50 -5.95
N ARG A 2 -46.07 6.40 -7.14
CA ARG A 2 -46.77 5.22 -7.64
C ARG A 2 -46.21 4.95 -9.05
N ASN A 3 -46.13 3.68 -9.47
CA ASN A 3 -45.70 3.26 -10.81
C ASN A 3 -44.25 3.64 -11.18
N LEU A 4 -43.29 3.29 -10.32
CA LEU A 4 -41.86 3.44 -10.67
C LEU A 4 -41.43 2.30 -11.61
N ASP A 5 -40.54 2.62 -12.52
CA ASP A 5 -39.87 1.69 -13.44
C ASP A 5 -38.35 1.88 -13.39
N GLU A 6 -37.62 1.11 -14.21
CA GLU A 6 -36.15 1.14 -14.27
C GLU A 6 -35.56 2.52 -14.65
N MET A 7 -36.33 3.35 -15.34
CA MET A 7 -35.91 4.68 -15.82
C MET A 7 -36.23 5.79 -14.82
N THR A 8 -37.31 5.63 -14.05
CA THR A 8 -37.83 6.66 -13.14
C THR A 8 -37.38 6.48 -11.69
N ILE A 9 -37.00 5.27 -11.27
CA ILE A 9 -36.59 4.96 -9.89
C ILE A 9 -35.41 5.82 -9.40
N THR A 10 -34.42 6.10 -10.26
CA THR A 10 -33.24 6.89 -9.90
C THR A 10 -33.62 8.30 -9.44
N GLN A 11 -34.43 9.00 -10.23
CA GLN A 11 -34.88 10.36 -9.87
C GLN A 11 -35.72 10.36 -8.61
N ALA A 12 -36.51 9.31 -8.40
CA ALA A 12 -37.32 9.16 -7.20
C ALA A 12 -36.47 8.99 -5.93
N VAL A 13 -35.36 8.25 -5.99
CA VAL A 13 -34.39 8.14 -4.88
C VAL A 13 -33.69 9.47 -4.62
N LEU A 14 -33.21 10.16 -5.67
CA LEU A 14 -32.55 11.46 -5.53
C LEU A 14 -33.48 12.51 -4.91
N ALA A 15 -34.75 12.54 -5.33
CA ALA A 15 -35.75 13.43 -4.74
C ALA A 15 -35.96 13.18 -3.24
N LYS A 16 -35.82 11.93 -2.77
CA LYS A 16 -35.88 11.60 -1.33
C LYS A 16 -34.68 12.09 -0.54
N ASN A 17 -33.54 12.29 -1.21
CA ASN A 17 -32.33 12.81 -0.60
C ASN A 17 -32.26 14.36 -0.59
N SER A 18 -33.26 15.05 -1.14
CA SER A 18 -33.29 16.52 -1.25
C SER A 18 -33.23 17.29 0.08
N GLY A 19 -33.52 16.63 1.21
CA GLY A 19 -33.47 17.22 2.55
C GLY A 19 -32.11 17.12 3.26
N ILE A 20 -31.06 16.60 2.62
CA ILE A 20 -29.73 16.51 3.23
C ILE A 20 -29.16 17.92 3.42
N GLY A 21 -28.90 18.31 4.67
CA GLY A 21 -28.33 19.63 5.01
C GLY A 21 -26.83 19.75 4.72
N ASP A 22 -26.10 18.64 4.70
CA ASP A 22 -24.68 18.60 4.34
C ASP A 22 -24.51 18.55 2.83
N ALA A 23 -24.01 19.65 2.25
CA ALA A 23 -23.82 19.78 0.80
C ALA A 23 -22.87 18.72 0.22
N ARG A 24 -21.80 18.35 0.95
CA ARG A 24 -20.83 17.36 0.47
C ARG A 24 -21.41 15.96 0.53
N LEU A 25 -22.13 15.62 1.60
CA LEU A 25 -22.83 14.34 1.68
C LEU A 25 -23.89 14.21 0.57
N CYS A 26 -24.62 15.29 0.28
CA CYS A 26 -25.59 15.34 -0.81
C CYS A 26 -24.94 15.05 -2.16
N GLU A 27 -23.79 15.67 -2.45
CA GLU A 27 -23.01 15.43 -3.67
C GLU A 27 -22.56 13.96 -3.78
N ILE A 28 -21.96 13.41 -2.72
CA ILE A 28 -21.47 12.03 -2.68
C ILE A 28 -22.63 11.04 -2.92
N MET A 29 -23.72 11.18 -2.17
CA MET A 29 -24.85 10.26 -2.26
C MET A 29 -25.58 10.37 -3.60
N THR A 30 -25.68 11.57 -4.17
CA THR A 30 -26.25 11.77 -5.50
C THR A 30 -25.46 11.02 -6.56
N SER A 31 -24.13 11.21 -6.58
CA SER A 31 -23.25 10.54 -7.54
C SER A 31 -23.25 9.02 -7.35
N LEU A 32 -23.19 8.54 -6.11
CA LEU A 32 -23.20 7.11 -5.81
C LEU A 32 -24.49 6.43 -6.31
N VAL A 33 -25.67 6.98 -6.00
CA VAL A 33 -26.96 6.43 -6.44
C VAL A 33 -27.05 6.40 -7.96
N GLN A 34 -26.64 7.49 -8.63
CA GLN A 34 -26.66 7.57 -10.09
C GLN A 34 -25.80 6.49 -10.73
N ASN A 35 -24.55 6.33 -10.27
CA ASN A 35 -23.62 5.35 -10.82
C ASN A 35 -24.04 3.91 -10.50
N LEU A 36 -24.54 3.63 -9.29
CA LEU A 36 -25.01 2.29 -8.92
C LEU A 36 -26.22 1.85 -9.77
N HIS A 37 -27.20 2.75 -9.97
CA HIS A 37 -28.35 2.47 -10.83
C HIS A 37 -27.95 2.37 -12.30
N ALA A 38 -26.97 3.17 -12.75
CA ALA A 38 -26.46 3.08 -14.12
C ALA A 38 -25.79 1.72 -14.37
N PHE A 39 -24.93 1.26 -13.46
CA PHE A 39 -24.32 -0.07 -13.51
C PHE A 39 -25.38 -1.18 -13.62
N ALA A 40 -26.38 -1.17 -12.74
CA ALA A 40 -27.42 -2.20 -12.76
C ALA A 40 -28.21 -2.25 -14.08
N ARG A 41 -28.51 -1.09 -14.69
CA ARG A 41 -29.17 -1.01 -16.00
C ARG A 41 -28.26 -1.44 -17.14
N GLU A 42 -27.00 -1.00 -17.13
CA GLU A 42 -26.02 -1.27 -18.18
C GLU A 42 -25.85 -2.78 -18.40
N ILE A 43 -25.65 -3.51 -17.31
CA ILE A 43 -25.43 -4.96 -17.35
C ILE A 43 -26.73 -5.77 -17.26
N LYS A 44 -27.88 -5.11 -17.11
CA LYS A 44 -29.19 -5.74 -16.86
C LYS A 44 -29.15 -6.74 -15.70
N LEU A 45 -28.65 -6.27 -14.55
CA LEU A 45 -28.44 -7.08 -13.36
C LEU A 45 -29.70 -7.87 -12.99
N THR A 46 -29.58 -9.19 -12.92
CA THR A 46 -30.71 -10.08 -12.59
C THR A 46 -30.93 -10.14 -11.08
N GLU A 47 -32.13 -10.56 -10.65
CA GLU A 47 -32.44 -10.77 -9.23
C GLU A 47 -31.50 -11.79 -8.56
N THR A 48 -31.12 -12.84 -9.29
CA THR A 48 -30.20 -13.87 -8.79
C THR A 48 -28.78 -13.32 -8.60
N GLU A 49 -28.28 -12.53 -9.54
CA GLU A 49 -26.96 -11.88 -9.42
C GLU A 49 -26.97 -10.82 -8.32
N TRP A 50 -28.06 -10.04 -8.22
CA TRP A 50 -28.25 -9.08 -7.13
C TRP A 50 -28.22 -9.78 -5.77
N GLN A 51 -28.96 -10.87 -5.59
CA GLN A 51 -28.97 -11.63 -4.33
C GLN A 51 -27.57 -12.16 -3.99
N ARG A 52 -26.83 -12.70 -4.97
CA ARG A 52 -25.43 -13.13 -4.77
C ARG A 52 -24.53 -11.98 -4.34
N GLY A 53 -24.72 -10.78 -4.90
CA GLY A 53 -24.01 -9.57 -4.50
C GLY A 53 -24.30 -9.17 -3.05
N ILE A 54 -25.57 -9.25 -2.64
CA ILE A 54 -25.96 -9.01 -1.24
C ILE A 54 -25.33 -10.03 -0.30
N ASP A 55 -25.38 -11.33 -0.65
CA ASP A 55 -24.78 -12.40 0.15
C ASP A 55 -23.25 -12.22 0.26
N PHE A 56 -22.59 -11.79 -0.81
CA PHE A 56 -21.17 -11.46 -0.80
C PHE A 56 -20.84 -10.29 0.16
N LEU A 57 -21.63 -9.20 0.12
CA LEU A 57 -21.45 -8.07 1.04
C LEU A 57 -21.70 -8.47 2.50
N ALA A 58 -22.70 -9.32 2.75
CA ALA A 58 -22.98 -9.87 4.08
C ALA A 58 -21.81 -10.73 4.59
N GLN A 59 -21.26 -11.60 3.74
CA GLN A 59 -20.07 -12.40 4.06
C GLN A 59 -18.84 -11.51 4.34
N ALA A 60 -18.63 -10.45 3.55
CA ALA A 60 -17.55 -9.49 3.79
C ALA A 60 -17.72 -8.78 5.14
N GLY A 61 -18.95 -8.40 5.50
CA GLY A 61 -19.27 -7.86 6.81
C GLY A 61 -18.95 -8.82 7.95
N ALA A 62 -19.39 -10.08 7.83
CA ALA A 62 -19.19 -11.12 8.85
C ALA A 62 -17.73 -11.56 9.03
N ALA A 63 -16.91 -11.43 7.98
CA ALA A 63 -15.50 -11.78 7.99
C ALA A 63 -14.58 -10.63 8.48
N ASN A 64 -15.13 -9.48 8.89
CA ASN A 64 -14.35 -8.43 9.52
C ASN A 64 -14.02 -8.78 10.98
N THR A 65 -12.78 -8.55 11.38
CA THR A 65 -12.29 -8.59 12.77
C THR A 65 -11.54 -7.29 13.08
N ALA A 66 -11.02 -7.12 14.30
CA ALA A 66 -10.22 -5.94 14.66
C ALA A 66 -9.00 -5.78 13.74
N ASP A 67 -8.37 -6.91 13.43
CA ASP A 67 -7.15 -7.12 12.66
C ASP A 67 -7.41 -7.41 11.17
N ARG A 68 -8.66 -7.67 10.76
CA ARG A 68 -9.03 -7.99 9.37
C ARG A 68 -10.17 -7.12 8.87
N GLN A 69 -9.88 -6.26 7.89
CA GLN A 69 -10.86 -5.36 7.27
C GLN A 69 -11.14 -5.78 5.82
N GLN A 70 -12.12 -6.67 5.61
CA GLN A 70 -12.52 -7.18 4.29
C GLN A 70 -13.09 -6.10 3.37
N PHE A 71 -13.86 -5.12 3.86
CA PHE A 71 -14.33 -4.03 3.00
C PHE A 71 -13.17 -3.16 2.48
N ALA A 72 -12.17 -2.90 3.32
CA ALA A 72 -10.96 -2.21 2.90
C ALA A 72 -10.19 -3.05 1.87
N LEU A 73 -10.04 -4.36 2.10
CA LEU A 73 -9.38 -5.24 1.14
C LEU A 73 -10.14 -5.34 -0.20
N ILE A 74 -11.48 -5.39 -0.18
CA ILE A 74 -12.32 -5.32 -1.40
C ILE A 74 -12.07 -4.00 -2.14
N SER A 75 -12.01 -2.88 -1.42
CA SER A 75 -11.65 -1.57 -2.00
C SER A 75 -10.23 -1.56 -2.60
N HIS A 76 -9.28 -2.28 -2.00
CA HIS A 76 -7.94 -2.46 -2.55
C HIS A 76 -7.94 -3.29 -3.83
N VAL A 77 -8.57 -4.46 -3.82
CA VAL A 77 -8.57 -5.35 -5.00
C VAL A 77 -9.41 -4.82 -6.16
N LEU A 78 -10.37 -3.92 -5.92
CA LEU A 78 -11.11 -3.20 -6.96
C LEU A 78 -10.40 -1.91 -7.42
N GLY A 79 -9.24 -1.57 -6.84
CA GLY A 79 -8.46 -0.39 -7.23
C GLY A 79 -9.02 0.96 -6.74
N LEU A 80 -10.15 0.97 -6.02
CA LEU A 80 -10.77 2.19 -5.50
C LEU A 80 -9.82 2.93 -4.53
N SER A 81 -9.17 2.19 -3.63
CA SER A 81 -8.18 2.75 -2.70
C SER A 81 -7.03 3.49 -3.42
N THR A 82 -6.47 2.88 -4.47
CA THR A 82 -5.39 3.43 -5.29
C THR A 82 -5.85 4.66 -6.05
N LEU A 83 -7.09 4.65 -6.57
CA LEU A 83 -7.71 5.82 -7.20
C LEU A 83 -7.86 6.98 -6.20
N VAL A 84 -8.39 6.71 -5.01
CA VAL A 84 -8.54 7.73 -3.95
C VAL A 84 -7.18 8.28 -3.54
N LEU A 85 -6.17 7.43 -3.40
CA LEU A 85 -4.80 7.87 -3.09
C LEU A 85 -4.26 8.81 -4.17
N ALA A 86 -4.37 8.43 -5.45
CA ALA A 86 -3.90 9.24 -6.57
C ALA A 86 -4.63 10.59 -6.70
N GLN A 87 -5.89 10.68 -6.27
CA GLN A 87 -6.65 11.94 -6.29
C GLN A 87 -6.18 12.92 -5.20
N ASN A 88 -5.78 12.40 -4.03
CA ASN A 88 -5.52 13.21 -2.84
C ASN A 88 -4.03 13.45 -2.57
N ASP A 89 -3.14 12.64 -3.13
CA ASP A 89 -1.69 12.75 -2.93
C ASP A 89 -0.99 13.30 -4.18
N ARG A 90 -1.36 14.53 -4.58
CA ARG A 90 -0.72 15.21 -5.72
C ARG A 90 0.52 15.96 -5.24
N LYS A 91 1.67 15.31 -5.38
CA LYS A 91 2.97 15.90 -5.03
C LYS A 91 3.61 16.62 -6.24
N PRO A 92 4.47 17.62 -6.01
CA PRO A 92 5.29 18.21 -7.05
C PRO A 92 6.11 17.16 -7.82
N VAL A 93 6.42 17.45 -9.08
CA VAL A 93 7.32 16.62 -9.88
C VAL A 93 8.68 16.51 -9.18
N GLY A 94 9.22 15.30 -9.11
CA GLY A 94 10.49 15.00 -8.43
C GLY A 94 10.33 14.42 -7.03
N CYS A 95 9.16 14.53 -6.40
CA CYS A 95 8.87 13.82 -5.16
C CYS A 95 8.79 12.30 -5.38
N THR A 96 9.18 11.52 -4.36
CA THR A 96 8.87 10.10 -4.34
C THR A 96 7.37 9.89 -4.28
N GLU A 97 6.86 9.00 -5.15
CA GLU A 97 5.43 8.72 -5.24
C GLU A 97 4.90 8.02 -3.98
N THR A 98 3.71 8.39 -3.53
CA THR A 98 2.98 7.66 -2.49
C THR A 98 2.28 6.46 -3.10
N ALA A 99 2.43 5.30 -2.46
CA ALA A 99 1.91 4.03 -2.95
C ALA A 99 1.09 3.25 -1.91
N ALA A 100 0.88 3.83 -0.72
CA ALA A 100 0.02 3.26 0.32
C ALA A 100 -0.61 4.33 1.21
N PHE A 101 -1.74 4.00 1.80
CA PHE A 101 -2.25 4.75 2.94
C PHE A 101 -1.36 4.53 4.16
N HIS A 102 -1.21 5.61 4.93
CA HIS A 102 -0.67 5.49 6.26
C HIS A 102 -1.71 4.96 7.21
N VAL A 103 -1.27 4.00 8.01
CA VAL A 103 -2.03 3.43 9.10
C VAL A 103 -1.12 3.53 10.30
N THR A 104 -1.57 4.23 11.34
CA THR A 104 -0.87 4.27 12.61
C THR A 104 -0.80 2.83 13.13
N PRO A 105 0.39 2.26 13.31
CA PRO A 105 0.50 0.90 13.80
C PRO A 105 0.01 0.83 15.25
N GLU A 106 -0.62 -0.30 15.62
CA GLU A 106 -1.01 -0.55 17.01
C GLU A 106 0.20 -0.73 17.93
N GLN A 107 1.27 -1.32 17.39
CA GLN A 107 2.54 -1.51 18.07
C GLN A 107 3.56 -0.47 17.59
N ALA A 108 4.28 0.13 18.53
CA ALA A 108 5.33 1.08 18.19
C ALA A 108 6.48 0.35 17.46
N PRO A 109 7.04 0.94 16.38
CA PRO A 109 8.18 0.37 15.68
C PRO A 109 9.41 0.33 16.61
N VAL A 110 10.25 -0.69 16.44
CA VAL A 110 11.49 -0.82 17.20
C VAL A 110 12.52 0.17 16.65
N LEU A 111 13.18 0.93 17.51
CA LEU A 111 14.32 1.76 17.09
C LEU A 111 15.53 0.85 16.86
N LEU A 112 16.06 0.85 15.64
CA LEU A 112 17.26 0.09 15.32
C LEU A 112 18.52 0.86 15.71
N ASP A 113 19.45 0.15 16.33
CA ASP A 113 20.82 0.62 16.48
C ASP A 113 21.50 0.74 15.11
N ALA A 114 22.49 1.63 15.02
CA ALA A 114 23.29 1.76 13.81
C ALA A 114 23.95 0.42 13.45
N GLY A 115 23.68 -0.08 12.24
CA GLY A 115 24.22 -1.36 11.76
C GLY A 115 23.48 -2.61 12.22
N ALA A 116 22.34 -2.48 12.92
CA ALA A 116 21.49 -3.61 13.26
C ALA A 116 20.97 -4.33 12.01
N ASP A 117 20.86 -5.66 12.10
CA ASP A 117 20.35 -6.52 11.03
C ASP A 117 18.87 -6.79 11.23
N PHE A 118 18.05 -6.05 10.49
CA PHE A 118 16.59 -6.11 10.54
C PHE A 118 16.02 -7.42 9.97
N GLY A 119 16.84 -8.22 9.27
CA GLY A 119 16.44 -9.51 8.70
C GLY A 119 17.26 -10.67 9.25
N ALA A 120 17.71 -10.59 10.50
CA ALA A 120 18.49 -11.62 11.17
C ALA A 120 17.74 -12.96 11.32
N ASP A 121 16.40 -12.91 11.32
CA ASP A 121 15.48 -14.04 11.43
C ASP A 121 15.10 -14.68 10.09
N SER A 122 15.52 -14.10 8.97
CA SER A 122 15.21 -14.59 7.63
C SER A 122 16.34 -15.44 7.07
N ASN A 123 15.95 -16.47 6.31
CA ASN A 123 16.87 -17.32 5.54
C ASN A 123 17.14 -16.78 4.12
N THR A 124 16.57 -15.63 3.74
CA THR A 124 16.88 -15.00 2.45
C THR A 124 18.24 -14.31 2.48
N ALA A 125 18.84 -14.11 1.30
CA ALA A 125 20.14 -13.45 1.19
C ALA A 125 20.13 -12.06 1.85
N LYS A 126 21.30 -11.62 2.34
CA LYS A 126 21.45 -10.31 2.96
C LYS A 126 21.38 -9.19 1.93
N GLY A 127 20.74 -8.10 2.33
CA GLY A 127 20.55 -6.89 1.55
C GLY A 127 20.95 -5.65 2.36
N TYR A 128 21.69 -4.75 1.74
CA TYR A 128 22.07 -3.46 2.31
C TYR A 128 21.40 -2.35 1.52
N LEU A 129 20.47 -1.66 2.17
CA LEU A 129 19.82 -0.48 1.63
C LEU A 129 20.47 0.78 2.22
N GLN A 130 20.76 1.76 1.36
CA GLN A 130 21.27 3.06 1.79
C GLN A 130 20.73 4.18 0.90
N GLY A 131 20.73 5.39 1.42
CA GLY A 131 20.36 6.58 0.66
C GLY A 131 20.18 7.79 1.53
N ALA A 132 19.48 8.80 1.01
CA ALA A 132 19.20 10.04 1.71
C ALA A 132 17.71 10.42 1.65
N VAL A 133 17.28 11.19 2.64
CA VAL A 133 16.01 11.92 2.64
C VAL A 133 16.30 13.34 2.18
N LEU A 134 15.68 13.75 1.07
CA LEU A 134 15.94 14.99 0.36
C LEU A 134 14.66 15.81 0.18
N ASP A 135 14.79 17.11 -0.02
CA ASP A 135 13.73 17.95 -0.58
C ASP A 135 13.74 17.93 -2.11
N VAL A 136 12.72 18.52 -2.74
CA VAL A 136 12.61 18.58 -4.22
C VAL A 136 13.69 19.41 -4.90
N GLN A 137 14.49 20.17 -4.13
CA GLN A 137 15.67 20.89 -4.61
C GLN A 137 16.97 20.07 -4.45
N GLY A 138 16.90 18.88 -3.84
CA GLY A 138 18.03 18.01 -3.59
C GLY A 138 18.79 18.34 -2.29
N HIS A 139 18.25 19.19 -1.42
CA HIS A 139 18.86 19.43 -0.11
C HIS A 139 18.53 18.30 0.85
N ALA A 140 19.52 17.90 1.65
CA ALA A 140 19.32 16.91 2.70
C ALA A 140 18.33 17.40 3.77
N ILE A 141 17.47 16.48 4.21
CA ILE A 141 16.54 16.68 5.33
C ILE A 141 17.10 15.93 6.54
N PRO A 142 17.77 16.62 7.47
CA PRO A 142 18.37 15.97 8.64
C PRO A 142 17.30 15.45 9.59
N HIS A 143 17.63 14.37 10.31
CA HIS A 143 16.81 13.82 11.38
C HIS A 143 15.37 13.48 10.99
N ALA A 144 15.12 13.18 9.71
CA ALA A 144 13.83 12.65 9.28
C ALA A 144 13.52 11.33 10.01
N VAL A 145 12.25 11.08 10.28
CA VAL A 145 11.78 9.81 10.83
C VAL A 145 11.51 8.87 9.66
N LEU A 146 12.28 7.80 9.56
CA LEU A 146 12.13 6.79 8.52
C LEU A 146 11.71 5.46 9.14
N GLU A 147 10.44 5.10 8.99
CA GLU A 147 9.89 3.79 9.37
C GLU A 147 9.96 2.85 8.17
N VAL A 148 10.48 1.64 8.38
CA VAL A 148 10.44 0.54 7.42
C VAL A 148 9.58 -0.60 7.94
N HIS A 149 8.76 -1.18 7.06
CA HIS A 149 7.94 -2.36 7.32
C HIS A 149 8.23 -3.41 6.25
N ARG A 150 8.50 -4.64 6.69
CA ARG A 150 8.73 -5.81 5.83
C ARG A 150 7.66 -6.87 6.01
N ALA A 151 7.55 -7.76 5.04
CA ALA A 151 6.78 -8.99 5.18
C ALA A 151 7.53 -9.98 6.10
N CYS A 152 6.83 -10.58 7.06
CA CYS A 152 7.34 -11.66 7.90
C CYS A 152 6.44 -12.90 7.76
N PRO A 153 6.55 -13.67 6.66
CA PRO A 153 5.64 -14.78 6.36
C PRO A 153 5.77 -15.99 7.31
N HIS A 154 6.82 -16.04 8.14
CA HIS A 154 7.07 -17.09 9.13
C HIS A 154 7.11 -16.47 10.52
N ASP A 155 5.92 -16.07 11.00
CA ASP A 155 5.73 -15.31 12.23
C ASP A 155 6.12 -16.09 13.50
N ASN A 156 7.38 -15.91 13.92
CA ASN A 156 7.98 -16.44 15.16
C ASN A 156 8.44 -15.29 16.07
N GLY A 157 7.68 -14.19 16.18
CA GLY A 157 8.12 -13.00 16.92
C GLY A 157 9.15 -12.16 16.15
N ALA A 158 9.11 -12.25 14.83
CA ALA A 158 9.91 -11.46 13.90
C ALA A 158 9.62 -9.97 14.04
N ILE A 159 10.64 -9.13 14.10
CA ILE A 159 10.45 -7.68 14.02
C ILE A 159 10.09 -7.34 12.58
N ASP A 160 8.83 -6.96 12.33
CA ASP A 160 8.35 -6.57 11.02
C ASP A 160 8.49 -5.07 10.76
N ARG A 161 8.58 -4.25 11.83
CA ARG A 161 8.65 -2.78 11.76
C ARG A 161 9.81 -2.19 12.54
N ALA A 162 10.49 -1.22 11.94
CA ALA A 162 11.63 -0.54 12.53
C ALA A 162 11.68 0.95 12.19
N LEU A 163 12.21 1.75 13.13
CA LEU A 163 12.69 3.10 12.86
C LEU A 163 14.17 3.07 12.52
N LEU A 164 14.51 3.71 11.40
CA LEU A 164 15.86 3.91 10.93
C LEU A 164 16.37 5.28 11.36
N PRO A 165 17.57 5.35 11.97
CA PRO A 165 18.20 6.63 12.24
C PRO A 165 18.58 7.33 10.93
N VAL A 166 18.22 8.61 10.82
CA VAL A 166 18.63 9.50 9.74
C VAL A 166 19.61 10.54 10.30
N ASP A 167 20.79 10.62 9.71
CA ASP A 167 21.89 11.48 10.19
C ASP A 167 21.67 12.98 9.89
N GLU A 168 22.61 13.82 10.33
CA GLU A 168 22.61 15.27 10.05
C GLU A 168 22.77 15.61 8.55
N GLY A 169 23.25 14.67 7.75
CA GLY A 169 23.32 14.77 6.30
C GLY A 169 22.12 14.18 5.58
N GLY A 170 21.05 13.82 6.32
CA GLY A 170 19.85 13.20 5.77
C GLY A 170 20.03 11.74 5.34
N ARG A 171 21.16 11.10 5.65
CA ARG A 171 21.48 9.74 5.20
C ARG A 171 20.94 8.68 6.14
N TYR A 172 20.61 7.53 5.57
CA TYR A 172 20.18 6.35 6.29
C TYR A 172 20.82 5.08 5.72
N HIS A 173 20.93 4.06 6.56
CA HIS A 173 21.44 2.74 6.19
C HIS A 173 20.61 1.67 6.88
N LEU A 174 20.35 0.57 6.18
CA LEU A 174 19.61 -0.59 6.67
C LEU A 174 20.30 -1.88 6.20
N CYS A 175 20.68 -2.73 7.15
CA CYS A 175 20.98 -4.14 6.88
C CYS A 175 19.70 -4.95 7.08
N THR A 176 19.32 -5.76 6.10
CA THR A 176 18.08 -6.55 6.11
C THR A 176 18.27 -7.83 5.32
N ALA A 177 17.27 -8.69 5.34
CA ALA A 177 17.12 -9.75 4.35
C ALA A 177 16.44 -9.17 3.09
N LEU A 178 16.69 -9.76 1.91
CA LEU A 178 15.99 -9.33 0.71
C LEU A 178 14.48 -9.48 0.88
N PRO A 179 13.69 -8.52 0.38
CA PRO A 179 12.24 -8.65 0.39
C PRO A 179 11.87 -9.81 -0.53
N ASP A 180 10.84 -10.55 -0.12
CA ASP A 180 10.22 -11.61 -0.91
C ASP A 180 8.76 -11.25 -1.20
N ASN A 181 8.18 -11.91 -2.19
CA ASN A 181 6.76 -11.78 -2.47
C ASN A 181 5.94 -12.34 -1.30
N GLN A 182 4.74 -11.79 -1.13
CA GLN A 182 3.83 -12.19 -0.06
C GLN A 182 2.41 -12.19 -0.56
N HIS A 183 1.58 -13.07 -0.02
CA HIS A 183 0.16 -13.03 -0.33
C HIS A 183 -0.60 -12.06 0.58
N ILE A 184 -1.65 -11.46 0.04
CA ILE A 184 -2.68 -10.83 0.87
C ILE A 184 -3.57 -11.90 1.52
N PRO A 185 -4.30 -11.58 2.61
CA PRO A 185 -5.33 -12.47 3.16
C PRO A 185 -6.34 -12.85 2.07
N HIS A 186 -6.44 -14.14 1.76
CA HIS A 186 -7.18 -14.65 0.60
C HIS A 186 -8.18 -15.76 0.95
N ASP A 187 -8.27 -16.14 2.22
CA ASP A 187 -9.23 -17.08 2.80
C ASP A 187 -10.63 -16.47 3.07
N GLY A 188 -10.86 -15.24 2.62
CA GLY A 188 -12.11 -14.50 2.83
C GLY A 188 -12.71 -13.95 1.52
N PRO A 189 -13.79 -13.16 1.61
CA PRO A 189 -14.53 -12.67 0.44
C PRO A 189 -13.68 -11.93 -0.59
N ALA A 190 -12.69 -11.13 -0.17
CA ALA A 190 -11.78 -10.49 -1.13
C ALA A 190 -10.95 -11.50 -1.94
N GLY A 191 -10.49 -12.58 -1.29
CA GLY A 191 -9.77 -13.65 -1.96
C GLY A 191 -10.67 -14.49 -2.88
N GLN A 192 -11.92 -14.76 -2.47
CA GLN A 192 -12.92 -15.40 -3.32
C GLN A 192 -13.20 -14.56 -4.58
N LEU A 193 -13.29 -13.24 -4.44
CA LEU A 193 -13.45 -12.33 -5.57
C LEU A 193 -12.25 -12.39 -6.51
N LEU A 194 -11.01 -12.37 -6.00
CA LEU A 194 -9.81 -12.52 -6.81
C LEU A 194 -9.79 -13.86 -7.56
N ALA A 195 -10.12 -14.96 -6.87
CA ALA A 195 -10.21 -16.28 -7.48
C ALA A 195 -11.27 -16.34 -8.60
N ALA A 196 -12.45 -15.76 -8.36
CA ALA A 196 -13.52 -15.67 -9.36
C ALA A 196 -13.13 -14.84 -10.59
N LEU A 197 -12.25 -13.85 -10.41
CA LEU A 197 -11.69 -13.02 -11.49
C LEU A 197 -10.42 -13.62 -12.12
N ASN A 198 -9.99 -14.81 -11.70
CA ASN A 198 -8.72 -15.43 -12.11
C ASN A 198 -7.50 -14.52 -11.90
N ARG A 199 -7.47 -13.81 -10.77
CA ARG A 199 -6.38 -12.89 -10.38
C ARG A 199 -5.52 -13.50 -9.28
N PRO A 200 -4.19 -13.30 -9.32
CA PRO A 200 -3.30 -13.75 -8.25
C PRO A 200 -3.55 -12.94 -6.97
N HIS A 201 -3.20 -13.52 -5.83
CA HIS A 201 -3.25 -12.89 -4.51
C HIS A 201 -1.84 -12.54 -3.99
N TRP A 202 -0.83 -12.66 -4.85
CA TRP A 202 0.57 -12.37 -4.53
C TRP A 202 0.90 -10.91 -4.83
N ARG A 203 1.50 -10.23 -3.85
CA ARG A 203 2.12 -8.93 -4.02
C ARG A 203 3.60 -9.12 -4.34
N PRO A 204 4.16 -8.31 -5.25
CA PRO A 204 5.59 -8.38 -5.58
C PRO A 204 6.46 -8.09 -4.36
N ALA A 205 7.69 -8.60 -4.34
CA ALA A 205 8.65 -8.34 -3.27
C ALA A 205 8.87 -6.83 -3.04
N HIS A 206 8.61 -6.36 -1.82
CA HIS A 206 8.75 -4.95 -1.45
C HIS A 206 9.04 -4.73 0.03
N PHE A 207 9.57 -3.54 0.32
CA PHE A 207 9.46 -2.90 1.63
C PHE A 207 8.41 -1.79 1.57
N LYS A 208 7.70 -1.55 2.68
CA LYS A 208 6.90 -0.35 2.88
C LYS A 208 7.71 0.64 3.71
N PHE A 209 7.67 1.91 3.33
CA PHE A 209 8.31 3.00 4.08
C PHE A 209 7.28 4.04 4.48
N THR A 210 7.43 4.59 5.68
CA THR A 210 6.81 5.86 6.07
C THR A 210 7.92 6.84 6.42
N VAL A 211 7.95 7.98 5.75
CA VAL A 211 8.95 9.04 5.95
C VAL A 211 8.24 10.29 6.44
N GLY A 212 8.72 10.87 7.53
CA GLY A 212 8.21 12.12 8.09
C GLY A 212 9.34 13.06 8.48
N ALA A 213 9.14 14.36 8.28
CA ALA A 213 10.03 15.40 8.75
C ALA A 213 9.23 16.67 9.03
N THR A 214 9.64 17.47 10.01
CA THR A 214 8.96 18.73 10.35
C THR A 214 8.96 19.69 9.15
N GLY A 215 7.79 20.19 8.77
CA GLY A 215 7.62 21.09 7.62
C GLY A 215 7.55 20.38 6.25
N TYR A 216 7.47 19.05 6.25
CA TYR A 216 7.33 18.23 5.04
C TYR A 216 6.11 17.33 5.11
N GLN A 217 5.46 17.16 3.96
CA GLN A 217 4.36 16.21 3.81
C GLN A 217 4.86 14.80 4.05
N ARG A 218 4.18 14.09 4.93
CA ARG A 218 4.46 12.69 5.23
C ARG A 218 4.34 11.84 3.96
N LEU A 219 5.30 10.94 3.75
CA LEU A 219 5.31 9.99 2.64
C LEU A 219 5.03 8.59 3.17
N THR A 220 4.10 7.86 2.55
CA THR A 220 3.96 6.41 2.75
C THR A 220 4.01 5.71 1.40
N THR A 221 5.06 4.91 1.19
CA THR A 221 5.33 4.32 -0.12
C THR A 221 5.84 2.89 0.00
N HIS A 222 6.02 2.25 -1.16
CA HIS A 222 6.64 0.95 -1.28
C HIS A 222 7.89 1.09 -2.15
N VAL A 223 8.90 0.26 -1.90
CA VAL A 223 10.05 0.09 -2.80
C VAL A 223 10.06 -1.37 -3.23
N PHE A 224 9.80 -1.60 -4.51
CA PHE A 224 9.65 -2.91 -5.11
C PHE A 224 10.98 -3.40 -5.69
N ARG A 225 11.20 -4.71 -5.62
CA ARG A 225 12.36 -5.36 -6.24
C ARG A 225 12.11 -5.60 -7.73
N ALA A 226 13.03 -5.15 -8.56
CA ALA A 226 13.01 -5.41 -10.00
C ALA A 226 13.13 -6.92 -10.30
N GLY A 227 12.43 -7.36 -11.34
CA GLY A 227 12.43 -8.76 -11.78
C GLY A 227 11.48 -9.68 -11.01
N ASP A 228 10.71 -9.17 -10.04
CA ASP A 228 9.68 -9.96 -9.38
C ASP A 228 8.53 -10.29 -10.36
N PRO A 229 8.04 -11.55 -10.40
CA PRO A 229 7.04 -11.99 -11.37
C PRO A 229 5.65 -11.35 -11.18
N TYR A 230 5.38 -10.69 -10.05
CA TYR A 230 4.08 -10.08 -9.73
C TYR A 230 4.06 -8.55 -9.89
N LEU A 231 5.12 -7.93 -10.43
CA LEU A 231 5.15 -6.47 -10.64
C LEU A 231 3.97 -5.96 -11.47
N ASP A 232 3.62 -6.68 -12.55
CA ASP A 232 2.51 -6.34 -13.44
C ASP A 232 1.16 -6.93 -12.99
N ALA A 233 1.15 -7.67 -11.86
CA ALA A 233 0.00 -8.43 -11.39
C ALA A 233 -0.34 -8.16 -9.91
N ASP A 234 0.19 -7.09 -9.29
CA ASP A 234 -0.10 -6.72 -7.90
C ASP A 234 -1.62 -6.59 -7.70
N PRO A 235 -2.25 -7.43 -6.85
CA PRO A 235 -3.70 -7.41 -6.66
C PRO A 235 -4.20 -6.08 -6.10
N LEU A 236 -3.32 -5.25 -5.51
CA LEU A 236 -3.67 -3.97 -4.90
C LEU A 236 -3.37 -2.76 -5.78
N PHE A 237 -2.82 -2.96 -7.00
CA PHE A 237 -2.44 -1.88 -7.91
C PHE A 237 -1.48 -0.84 -7.30
N GLY A 238 -0.61 -1.28 -6.38
CA GLY A 238 0.30 -0.41 -5.64
C GLY A 238 1.61 -0.09 -6.36
N VAL A 239 1.95 -0.83 -7.41
CA VAL A 239 3.22 -0.67 -8.14
C VAL A 239 3.24 0.66 -8.91
N ARG A 240 4.38 1.34 -8.87
CA ARG A 240 4.72 2.50 -9.70
C ARG A 240 6.10 2.25 -10.27
N SER A 241 6.32 2.59 -11.54
CA SER A 241 7.59 2.34 -12.21
C SER A 241 8.78 3.03 -11.52
N SER A 242 8.57 4.22 -10.95
CA SER A 242 9.58 4.97 -10.19
C SER A 242 9.99 4.30 -8.87
N LEU A 243 9.18 3.36 -8.38
CA LEU A 243 9.38 2.65 -7.12
C LEU A 243 9.94 1.23 -7.33
N ILE A 244 10.21 0.83 -8.59
CA ILE A 244 10.84 -0.45 -8.92
C ILE A 244 12.36 -0.24 -8.94
N THR A 245 13.06 -1.05 -8.16
CA THR A 245 14.49 -0.86 -7.89
C THR A 245 15.29 -2.13 -8.11
N GLU A 246 16.46 -1.99 -8.73
CA GLU A 246 17.38 -3.10 -8.95
C GLU A 246 18.29 -3.30 -7.73
N TRP A 247 18.24 -4.50 -7.16
CA TRP A 247 19.16 -4.91 -6.12
C TRP A 247 20.42 -5.48 -6.78
N GLN A 248 21.54 -4.80 -6.61
CA GLN A 248 22.81 -5.23 -7.19
C GLN A 248 23.38 -6.42 -6.41
N TRP A 249 23.69 -7.51 -7.10
CA TRP A 249 24.27 -8.72 -6.50
C TRP A 249 25.79 -8.61 -6.36
N HIS A 250 26.31 -9.13 -5.25
CA HIS A 250 27.74 -9.25 -4.96
C HIS A 250 28.04 -10.68 -4.53
N SER A 251 29.16 -11.25 -5.02
CA SER A 251 29.58 -12.61 -4.68
C SER A 251 30.10 -12.78 -3.24
N GLY A 252 30.30 -11.68 -2.53
CA GLY A 252 31.04 -11.59 -1.27
C GLY A 252 32.06 -10.44 -1.32
N GLY A 253 32.60 -10.05 -0.18
CA GLY A 253 33.55 -8.93 -0.08
C GLY A 253 33.20 -7.95 1.03
N MET A 254 33.73 -6.73 0.92
CA MET A 254 33.44 -5.65 1.87
C MET A 254 31.98 -5.21 1.73
N THR A 255 31.23 -5.24 2.83
CA THR A 255 29.83 -4.81 2.89
C THR A 255 29.76 -3.30 3.14
N PRO A 256 28.62 -2.65 2.81
CA PRO A 256 28.38 -1.26 3.22
C PRO A 256 28.42 -1.01 4.74
N ALA A 257 28.29 -2.07 5.55
CA ALA A 257 28.44 -1.98 7.01
C ALA A 257 29.91 -1.97 7.48
N GLY A 258 30.88 -2.02 6.56
CA GLY A 258 32.30 -2.05 6.89
C GLY A 258 32.81 -3.41 7.39
N THR A 259 32.03 -4.47 7.19
CA THR A 259 32.39 -5.86 7.52
C THR A 259 32.68 -6.66 6.26
N VAL A 260 33.44 -7.75 6.38
CA VAL A 260 33.69 -8.66 5.25
C VAL A 260 32.66 -9.79 5.28
N SER A 261 31.93 -9.98 4.18
CA SER A 261 31.04 -11.12 3.97
C SER A 261 31.69 -12.15 3.05
N ASN A 262 31.72 -13.41 3.48
CA ASN A 262 32.11 -14.53 2.62
C ASN A 262 30.92 -15.07 1.80
N ASP A 263 29.70 -14.70 2.18
CA ASP A 263 28.48 -15.08 1.48
C ASP A 263 28.03 -13.98 0.51
N PRO A 264 27.32 -14.34 -0.58
CA PRO A 264 26.73 -13.36 -1.47
C PRO A 264 25.73 -12.45 -0.76
N PHE A 265 25.72 -11.17 -1.15
CA PHE A 265 24.79 -10.18 -0.63
C PHE A 265 24.33 -9.24 -1.74
N TYR A 266 23.35 -8.40 -1.45
CA TYR A 266 22.84 -7.41 -2.38
C TYR A 266 22.93 -5.99 -1.81
N THR A 267 22.99 -5.01 -2.69
CA THR A 267 22.94 -3.58 -2.32
C THR A 267 21.87 -2.85 -3.10
N LEU A 268 21.21 -1.89 -2.45
CA LEU A 268 20.28 -0.96 -3.07
C LEU A 268 20.60 0.47 -2.59
N ALA A 269 20.69 1.40 -3.54
CA ALA A 269 20.70 2.83 -3.28
C ALA A 269 19.31 3.41 -3.61
N PHE A 270 18.68 4.10 -2.67
CA PHE A 270 17.37 4.72 -2.89
C PHE A 270 17.24 6.01 -2.10
N ASP A 271 16.88 7.11 -2.75
CA ASP A 271 16.65 8.39 -2.08
C ASP A 271 15.15 8.67 -1.95
N PHE A 272 14.72 9.13 -0.79
CA PHE A 272 13.36 9.59 -0.55
C PHE A 272 13.29 11.10 -0.73
N VAL A 273 12.43 11.58 -1.61
CA VAL A 273 12.24 13.01 -1.89
C VAL A 273 10.88 13.47 -1.36
N LEU A 274 10.89 14.41 -0.41
CA LEU A 274 9.69 14.90 0.27
C LEU A 274 9.24 16.26 -0.27
N ALA A 275 7.92 16.45 -0.34
CA ALA A 275 7.30 17.76 -0.59
C ALA A 275 7.23 18.55 0.71
N LYS A 276 7.38 19.88 0.64
CA LYS A 276 7.05 20.77 1.77
C LYS A 276 5.54 20.81 2.00
N GLU A 277 5.13 21.02 3.24
CA GLU A 277 3.70 21.21 3.60
C GLU A 277 3.09 22.46 2.95
#